data_AF-A0A6I5YUN9-F1
#
_entry.id   AF-A0A6I5YUN9-F1
#
_cell.length_a   1.000
_cell.length_b   1.000
_cell.length_c   1.000
_cell.angle_alpha   90.00
_cell.angle_beta   90.00
_cell.angle_gamma   90.00
#
_symmetry.space_group_name_H-M   'P 1'
#
loop_
_entity.id
_entity.type
_entity.pdbx_description
1 polymer ?
#
loop_
_entity_poly.entity_id
_entity_poly.type
_entity_poly.pdbx_seq_one_letter_code
_entity_poly.pdbx_strand_id
1 'polypeptide(L)' 'MYVVERVARGHRYLYLVESVREGKTVRQRTIKALGRKDALAASGELDRL' A
#
# COMPACT_ATOMS: atom_id res chain seq x y z
N MET A 1 0.53 9.54 6.04
CA MET A 1 0.68 8.14 5.62
C MET A 1 -0.66 7.67 5.07
N TYR A 2 -0.68 6.85 4.02
CA TYR A 2 -1.91 6.33 3.42
C TYR A 2 -1.64 4.98 2.74
N VAL A 3 -2.70 4.22 2.48
CA VAL A 3 -2.62 2.94 1.77
C VAL A 3 -2.75 3.17 0.27
N VAL A 4 -1.91 2.50 -0.51
CA VAL A 4 -2.03 2.43 -1.98
C VAL A 4 -2.14 0.99 -2.44
N GLU A 5 -2.91 0.80 -3.50
CA GLU A 5 -3.03 -0.48 -4.20
C GLU A 5 -2.10 -0.49 -5.41
N ARG A 6 -1.42 -1.62 -5.63
CA ARG A 6 -0.63 -1.87 -6.86
C ARG A 6 -0.95 -3.24 -7.42
N VAL A 7 -1.00 -3.34 -8.75
CA VAL A 7 -1.21 -4.61 -9.46
C VAL A 7 0.14 -5.20 -9.86
N ALA A 8 0.37 -6.46 -9.49
CA ALA A 8 1.56 -7.21 -9.88
C ALA A 8 1.19 -8.69 -10.07
N ARG A 9 1.68 -9.30 -11.16
CA ARG A 9 1.48 -10.73 -11.46
C ARG A 9 0.00 -11.17 -11.37
N GLY A 10 -0.93 -10.34 -11.84
CA GLY A 10 -2.36 -10.63 -11.80
C GLY A 10 -3.04 -10.47 -10.43
N HIS A 11 -2.31 -10.06 -9.39
CA HIS A 11 -2.85 -9.85 -8.05
C HIS A 11 -2.75 -8.38 -7.62
N ARG A 12 -3.64 -7.99 -6.70
CA ARG A 12 -3.65 -6.67 -6.06
C ARG A 12 -2.93 -6.75 -4.72
N TYR A 13 -2.01 -5.82 -4.49
CA TYR A 13 -1.24 -5.72 -3.26
C TYR A 13 -1.44 -4.35 -2.62
N LEU A 14 -1.50 -4.32 -1.29
CA LEU A 14 -1.60 -3.11 -0.51
C LEU A 14 -0.25 -2.75 0.12
N TYR A 15 0.05 -1.45 0.10
CA TYR A 15 1.26 -0.88 0.66
C TYR A 15 0.91 0.35 1.48
N LEU A 16 1.60 0.48 2.61
CA LEU A 16 1.59 1.67 3.41
C LEU A 16 2.68 2.61 2.91
N VAL A 17 2.30 3.81 2.49
CA VAL A 17 3.22 4.79 1.92
C VAL A 17 3.10 6.13 2.64
N GLU A 18 4.18 6.91 2.54
CA GLU A 18 4.19 8.32 2.88
C GLU A 18 4.52 9.16 1.65
N SER A 19 4.03 10.40 1.65
CA SER A 19 4.46 11.41 0.69
C SER A 19 5.69 12.10 1.27
N VAL A 20 6.81 12.06 0.55
CA VAL A 20 8.06 12.70 0.95
C VAL A 20 8.46 13.73 -0.08
N ARG A 21 8.87 14.91 0.38
CA ARG A 21 9.35 15.97 -0.49
C ARG A 21 10.84 15.78 -0.78
N GLU A 22 11.18 15.64 -2.05
CA GLU A 22 12.55 15.57 -2.55
C GLU A 22 12.79 16.82 -3.42
N GLY A 23 13.35 17.85 -2.80
CA GLY A 23 13.55 19.16 -3.42
C GLY A 23 12.23 19.81 -3.83
N LYS A 24 12.04 19.99 -5.14
CA LYS A 24 10.83 20.60 -5.71
C LYS A 24 9.69 19.61 -5.95
N THR A 25 9.94 18.30 -5.84
CA THR A 25 8.97 17.24 -6.18
C THR A 25 8.49 16.52 -4.92
N VAL A 26 7.25 16.05 -4.92
CA VAL A 26 6.73 15.12 -3.90
C VAL A 26 6.69 13.73 -4.50
N ARG A 27 7.27 12.75 -3.82
CA ARG A 27 7.28 11.35 -4.20
C ARG A 27 6.64 10.48 -3.13
N GLN A 28 6.16 9.31 -3.54
CA GLN A 28 5.71 8.28 -2.60
C GLN A 28 6.89 7.41 -2.19
N ARG A 29 7.04 7.21 -0.87
CA ARG A 29 7.98 6.24 -0.31
C ARG A 29 7.19 5.11 0.35
N THR A 30 7.53 3.87 -0.02
CA THR A 30 6.94 2.69 0.63
C THR A 30 7.54 2.49 2.01
N ILE A 31 6.68 2.48 3.02
CA ILE A 31 7.05 2.21 4.41
C ILE A 31 6.94 0.71 4.68
N LYS A 32 5.82 0.09 4.30
CA LYS A 32 5.52 -1.32 4.59
C LYS A 32 4.67 -1.96 3.50
N ALA A 33 4.97 -3.19 3.12
CA ALA A 33 4.05 -4.03 2.36
C ALA A 33 3.00 -4.62 3.32
N LEU A 34 1.73 -4.40 3.04
CA LEU A 34 0.63 -4.93 3.86
C LEU A 34 0.25 -6.34 3.41
N GLY A 35 0.43 -6.66 2.12
CA GLY A 35 0.19 -7.99 1.57
C GLY A 35 -0.80 -7.98 0.40
N ARG A 36 -1.28 -9.16 0.03
CA ARG A 36 -2.22 -9.35 -1.07
C ARG A 36 -3.63 -8.96 -0.61
N LYS A 37 -4.31 -8.10 -1.37
CA LYS A 37 -5.59 -7.49 -0.97
C LYS A 37 -6.69 -8.52 -0.70
N ASP A 38 -6.79 -9.53 -1.56
CA ASP A 38 -7.74 -10.63 -1.42
C ASP A 38 -7.47 -11.50 -0.17
N ALA A 39 -6.20 -11.75 0.15
CA ALA A 39 -5.83 -12.47 1.36
C ALA A 39 -6.18 -11.66 2.62
N LEU A 40 -5.90 -10.35 2.62
CA LEU A 40 -6.26 -9.43 3.71
C LEU A 40 -7.79 -9.27 3.86
N ALA A 41 -8.52 -9.32 2.75
CA ALA A 41 -9.98 -9.32 2.77
C ALA A 41 -10.52 -10.61 3.40
N ALA A 42 -9.95 -11.75 3.02
CA ALA A 42 -10.35 -13.05 3.56
C ALA A 42 -10.02 -13.21 5.05
N SER A 43 -8.92 -12.58 5.53
CA SER A 43 -8.56 -12.57 6.95
C SER A 43 -9.33 -11.54 7.79
N GLY A 44 -10.08 -10.62 7.16
CA GLY A 44 -10.74 -9.50 7.83
C GLY A 44 -9.76 -8.42 8.35
N GLU A 45 -8.50 -8.45 7.91
CA GLU A 45 -7.50 -7.44 8.28
C GLU A 45 -7.74 -6.11 7.59
N LEU A 46 -8.43 -6.09 6.44
CA LEU A 46 -8.82 -4.84 5.76
C LEU A 46 -9.72 -3.95 6.61
N ASP A 47 -10.60 -4.52 7.43
CA ASP A 47 -11.54 -3.76 8.26
C ASP A 47 -10.86 -3.05 9.44
N ARG A 48 -9.58 -3.36 9.68
CA ARG A 48 -8.77 -2.78 10.77
C ARG A 48 -7.75 -1.75 10.30
N LEU A 49 -7.67 -1.50 8.97
CA LEU A 49 -6.78 -0.53 8.33
C LEU A 49 -7.49 0.81 8.10
#